data_AF-A0A2W6C767-F1
#
_entry.id   AF-A0A2W6C767-F1
#
_cell.length_a   1.000
_cell.length_b   1.000
_cell.length_c   1.000
_cell.angle_alpha   90.00
_cell.angle_beta   90.00
_cell.angle_gamma   90.00
#
_symmetry.space_group_name_H-M   'P 1'
#
loop_
_entity.id
_entity.type
_entity.pdbx_description
1 polymer ?
#
loop_
_entity_poly.entity_id
_entity_poly.type
_entity_poly.pdbx_seq_one_letter_code
_entity_poly.pdbx_strand_id
1 'polypeptide(L)'
;MSEPSAEQLAERAVRANKATRGALAAILALEALVVLLVPRAIAFTATGLGATRTALLIGLAMLMVAGAGLLRRPWGIGLGSLLQVAFVLTGIWLAAMFVVGLVFAAIWLYLLNLRRELVGTPGGVRMLVS
;
A
#
# COMPACT_ATOMS: atom_id res chain seq x y z
N MET A 1 33.89 13.64 8.26
CA MET A 1 33.19 12.42 7.79
C MET A 1 33.59 12.19 6.35
N SER A 2 34.20 11.05 6.01
CA SER A 2 34.48 10.71 4.62
C SER A 2 33.16 10.55 3.85
N GLU A 3 33.13 10.99 2.60
CA GLU A 3 31.95 10.74 1.76
C GLU A 3 31.75 9.23 1.58
N PRO A 4 30.49 8.74 1.55
CA PRO A 4 30.21 7.33 1.32
C PRO A 4 30.73 6.89 -0.05
N SER A 5 31.33 5.70 -0.14
CA SER A 5 31.76 5.14 -1.43
C SER A 5 30.57 4.76 -2.31
N ALA A 6 30.76 4.66 -3.63
CA ALA A 6 29.70 4.29 -4.57
C ALA A 6 29.06 2.92 -4.25
N GLU A 7 29.87 1.96 -3.78
CA GLU A 7 29.41 0.65 -3.32
C GLU A 7 28.47 0.77 -2.11
N GLN A 8 28.82 1.59 -1.12
CA GLN A 8 27.97 1.82 0.06
C GLN A 8 26.64 2.47 -0.32
N LEU A 9 26.62 3.35 -1.33
CA LEU A 9 25.39 3.95 -1.85
C LEU A 9 24.51 2.90 -2.55
N ALA A 10 25.11 2.03 -3.36
CA ALA A 10 24.40 0.94 -4.04
C ALA A 10 23.78 -0.05 -3.04
N GLU A 11 24.52 -0.44 -2.00
CA GLU A 11 23.99 -1.31 -0.94
C GLU A 11 22.81 -0.67 -0.20
N ARG A 12 22.91 0.63 0.12
CA ARG A 12 21.83 1.39 0.76
C ARG A 12 20.58 1.42 -0.11
N ALA A 13 20.73 1.65 -1.42
CA ALA A 13 19.62 1.65 -2.37
C ALA A 13 18.92 0.27 -2.44
N VAL A 14 19.69 -0.82 -2.45
CA VAL A 14 19.14 -2.19 -2.44
C VAL A 14 18.35 -2.45 -1.14
N ARG A 15 18.91 -2.08 0.02
CA ARG A 15 18.24 -2.23 1.32
C ARG A 15 16.96 -1.39 1.39
N ALA A 16 17.00 -0.15 0.93
CA ALA A 16 15.85 0.74 0.86
C ALA A 16 14.76 0.18 -0.07
N ASN A 17 15.12 -0.35 -1.24
CA ASN A 17 14.18 -0.99 -2.14
C ASN A 17 13.50 -2.22 -1.49
N LYS A 18 14.25 -3.02 -0.72
CA LYS A 18 13.69 -4.17 0.01
C LYS A 18 12.74 -3.71 1.12
N ALA A 19 13.15 -2.72 1.91
CA ALA A 19 12.36 -2.19 3.01
C ALA A 19 11.05 -1.54 2.53
N THR A 20 11.12 -0.69 1.51
CA THR A 20 9.94 -0.04 0.92
C THR A 20 8.94 -1.05 0.35
N ARG A 21 9.41 -2.11 -0.32
CA ARG A 21 8.55 -3.20 -0.81
C ARG A 21 7.92 -4.01 0.33
N GLY A 22 8.65 -4.23 1.42
CA GLY A 22 8.11 -4.84 2.64
C GLY A 22 7.00 -4.00 3.27
N ALA A 23 7.20 -2.68 3.36
CA ALA A 23 6.20 -1.75 3.89
C ALA A 23 4.94 -1.69 3.03
N LEU A 24 5.06 -1.66 1.69
CA LEU A 24 3.92 -1.75 0.77
C LEU A 24 3.13 -3.07 0.96
N ALA A 25 3.82 -4.18 1.21
CA ALA A 25 3.16 -5.47 1.46
C ALA A 25 2.42 -5.49 2.79
N ALA A 26 2.99 -4.88 3.83
CA ALA A 26 2.34 -4.71 5.11
C ALA A 26 1.05 -3.87 5.00
N ILE A 27 1.06 -2.82 4.16
CA ILE A 27 -0.15 -2.02 3.87
C ILE A 27 -1.25 -2.89 3.27
N LEU A 28 -0.98 -3.63 2.19
CA LEU A 28 -2.01 -4.50 1.57
C LEU A 28 -2.55 -5.54 2.55
N ALA A 29 -1.69 -6.10 3.41
CA ALA A 29 -2.12 -7.06 4.42
C ALA A 29 -3.02 -6.41 5.50
N LEU A 30 -2.68 -5.19 5.95
CA LEU A 30 -3.47 -4.46 6.93
C LEU A 30 -4.82 -4.02 6.33
N GLU A 31 -4.85 -3.60 5.07
CA GLU A 31 -6.09 -3.28 4.38
C GLU A 31 -6.99 -4.50 4.22
N ALA A 32 -6.42 -5.67 3.87
CA ALA A 32 -7.17 -6.91 3.80
C ALA A 32 -7.85 -7.22 5.15
N LEU A 33 -7.14 -7.00 6.26
CA LEU A 33 -7.70 -7.12 7.61
C LEU A 33 -8.84 -6.12 7.83
N VAL A 34 -8.63 -4.84 7.50
CA VAL A 34 -9.66 -3.80 7.61
C VAL A 34 -10.92 -4.16 6.84
N VAL A 35 -10.77 -4.61 5.58
CA VAL A 35 -11.88 -5.06 4.73
C VAL A 35 -12.65 -6.22 5.36
N LEU A 36 -11.95 -7.20 5.94
CA LEU A 36 -12.58 -8.34 6.62
C LEU A 36 -13.31 -7.94 7.91
N LEU A 37 -12.93 -6.83 8.54
CA LEU A 37 -13.62 -6.29 9.71
C LEU A 37 -14.89 -5.50 9.36
N VAL A 38 -15.06 -5.07 8.10
CA VAL A 38 -16.22 -4.26 7.67
C VAL A 38 -17.56 -4.94 7.98
N PRO A 39 -17.81 -6.22 7.63
CA PRO A 39 -19.09 -6.87 7.95
C PRO A 39 -19.40 -6.86 9.45
N ARG A 40 -18.38 -6.98 10.31
CA ARG A 40 -18.55 -6.91 11.76
C ARG A 40 -18.83 -5.49 12.24
N ALA A 41 -18.19 -4.48 11.66
CA ALA A 41 -18.39 -3.08 12.02
C ALA A 41 -19.85 -2.62 11.79
N ILE A 42 -20.53 -3.17 10.78
CA ILE A 42 -21.89 -2.79 10.40
C ILE A 42 -22.96 -3.80 10.81
N ALA A 43 -22.59 -4.89 11.49
CA ALA A 43 -23.52 -5.93 11.93
C ALA A 43 -24.64 -5.39 12.85
N PHE A 44 -24.39 -4.26 13.51
CA PHE A 44 -25.35 -3.59 14.39
C PHE A 44 -26.22 -2.53 13.68
N THR A 45 -26.07 -2.35 12.37
CA THR A 45 -26.91 -1.44 11.57
C THR A 45 -28.16 -2.13 11.06
N ALA A 46 -29.29 -1.42 10.99
CA ALA A 46 -30.58 -1.98 10.56
C ALA A 46 -30.56 -2.59 9.14
N THR A 47 -29.60 -2.21 8.30
CA THR A 47 -29.44 -2.66 6.92
C THR A 47 -28.50 -3.85 6.75
N GLY A 48 -27.55 -4.08 7.68
CA GLY A 48 -26.50 -5.08 7.54
C GLY A 48 -25.73 -5.01 6.21
N LEU A 49 -24.95 -6.05 5.89
CA LEU A 49 -24.35 -6.23 4.57
C LEU A 49 -25.00 -7.44 3.89
N GLY A 50 -25.58 -7.25 2.71
CA GLY A 50 -26.13 -8.36 1.92
C GLY A 50 -25.03 -9.36 1.50
N ALA A 51 -25.40 -10.63 1.33
CA ALA A 51 -24.47 -11.73 1.06
C ALA A 51 -23.50 -11.46 -0.11
N THR A 52 -23.99 -10.84 -1.20
CA THR A 52 -23.18 -10.48 -2.36
C THR A 52 -22.06 -9.50 -2.02
N ARG A 53 -22.35 -8.45 -1.25
CA ARG A 53 -21.35 -7.44 -0.84
C ARG A 53 -20.31 -8.06 0.09
N THR A 54 -20.76 -8.92 1.01
CA THR A 54 -19.86 -9.67 1.89
C THR A 54 -18.90 -10.55 1.10
N ALA A 55 -19.39 -11.29 0.10
CA ALA A 55 -18.56 -12.11 -0.77
C ALA A 55 -17.54 -11.27 -1.57
N LEU A 56 -17.94 -10.10 -2.07
CA LEU A 56 -17.04 -9.18 -2.77
C LEU A 56 -15.93 -8.64 -1.87
N LEU A 57 -16.23 -8.28 -0.61
CA LEU A 57 -15.23 -7.84 0.35
C LEU A 57 -14.25 -8.96 0.72
N ILE A 58 -14.73 -10.19 0.93
CA ILE A 58 -13.86 -11.35 1.17
C ILE A 58 -12.96 -11.60 -0.04
N GLY A 59 -13.51 -11.58 -1.25
CA GLY A 59 -12.74 -11.72 -2.48
C GLY A 59 -11.66 -10.65 -2.63
N LEU A 60 -12.00 -9.39 -2.35
CA LEU A 60 -11.04 -8.29 -2.36
C LEU A 60 -9.93 -8.51 -1.32
N ALA A 61 -10.26 -8.87 -0.08
CA ALA A 61 -9.27 -9.14 0.95
C ALA A 61 -8.30 -10.26 0.53
N MET A 62 -8.79 -11.32 -0.09
CA MET A 62 -7.95 -12.41 -0.62
C MET A 62 -7.02 -11.91 -1.73
N LEU A 63 -7.51 -11.06 -2.63
CA LEU A 63 -6.69 -10.43 -3.68
C LEU A 63 -5.61 -9.52 -3.09
N MET A 64 -5.92 -8.80 -2.01
CA MET A 64 -4.94 -7.95 -1.31
C MET A 64 -3.85 -8.77 -0.62
N VAL A 65 -4.21 -9.87 0.05
CA VAL A 65 -3.23 -10.82 0.63
C VAL A 65 -2.35 -11.43 -0.46
N ALA A 66 -2.93 -11.86 -1.59
CA ALA A 66 -2.16 -12.35 -2.72
C ALA A 66 -1.25 -11.26 -3.28
N GLY A 67 -1.78 -10.05 -3.48
CA GLY A 67 -1.05 -8.86 -3.93
C GLY A 67 0.15 -8.53 -3.06
N ALA A 68 0.02 -8.67 -1.74
CA ALA A 68 1.13 -8.49 -0.80
C ALA A 68 2.30 -9.46 -1.07
N GLY A 69 2.01 -10.72 -1.42
CA GLY A 69 3.03 -11.68 -1.85
C GLY A 69 3.64 -11.34 -3.21
N LEU A 70 2.81 -10.82 -4.14
CA LEU A 70 3.23 -10.45 -5.49
C LEU A 70 4.08 -9.17 -5.55
N LEU A 71 4.11 -8.37 -4.49
CA LEU A 71 5.01 -7.21 -4.39
C LEU A 71 6.50 -7.55 -4.44
N ARG A 72 6.88 -8.83 -4.49
CA ARG A 72 8.26 -9.25 -4.82
C ARG A 72 8.55 -9.20 -6.32
N ARG A 73 7.53 -9.25 -7.18
CA ARG A 73 7.65 -9.19 -8.65
C ARG A 73 7.75 -7.74 -9.17
N PRO A 74 8.35 -7.49 -10.34
CA PRO A 74 8.50 -6.13 -10.88
C PRO A 74 7.15 -5.44 -11.14
N TRP A 75 6.13 -6.19 -11.56
CA TRP A 75 4.77 -5.70 -11.83
C TRP A 75 3.86 -5.64 -10.59
N GLY A 76 4.31 -6.17 -9.45
CA GLY A 76 3.48 -6.25 -8.24
C GLY A 76 3.08 -4.89 -7.67
N ILE A 77 3.90 -3.86 -7.84
CA ILE A 77 3.56 -2.48 -7.42
C ILE A 77 2.40 -1.93 -8.25
N GLY A 78 2.35 -2.23 -9.55
CA GLY A 78 1.24 -1.84 -10.42
C GLY A 78 -0.06 -2.51 -9.97
N LEU A 79 -0.02 -3.83 -9.73
CA LEU A 79 -1.16 -4.58 -9.21
C LEU A 79 -1.64 -4.03 -7.85
N GLY A 80 -0.73 -3.78 -6.91
CA GLY A 80 -1.08 -3.19 -5.62
C GLY A 80 -1.74 -1.82 -5.76
N SER A 81 -1.28 -0.99 -6.70
CA SER A 81 -1.87 0.33 -6.96
C SER A 81 -3.28 0.22 -7.55
N LEU A 82 -3.57 -0.83 -8.33
CA LEU A 82 -4.93 -1.14 -8.79
C LEU A 82 -5.82 -1.58 -7.62
N LEU A 83 -5.30 -2.42 -6.72
CA LEU A 83 -6.01 -2.86 -5.53
C LEU A 83 -6.32 -1.70 -4.56
N GLN A 84 -5.46 -0.68 -4.50
CA GLN A 84 -5.72 0.55 -3.75
C GLN A 84 -6.97 1.27 -4.26
N VAL A 85 -7.12 1.41 -5.58
CA VAL A 85 -8.32 2.01 -6.18
C VAL A 85 -9.55 1.17 -5.85
N ALA A 86 -9.46 -0.15 -5.99
CA ALA A 86 -10.56 -1.06 -5.65
C ALA A 86 -10.97 -0.95 -4.17
N PHE A 87 -10.00 -0.81 -3.27
CA PHE A 87 -10.25 -0.63 -1.84
C PHE A 87 -10.96 0.69 -1.54
N VAL A 88 -10.51 1.81 -2.12
CA VAL A 88 -11.18 3.11 -1.97
C VAL A 88 -12.63 3.07 -2.48
N LEU A 89 -12.88 2.36 -3.58
CA LEU A 89 -14.23 2.22 -4.15
C LEU A 89 -15.21 1.46 -3.25
N THR A 90 -14.73 0.70 -2.25
CA THR A 90 -15.63 0.12 -1.22
C THR A 90 -16.39 1.19 -0.43
N GLY A 91 -15.87 2.44 -0.43
CA GLY A 91 -16.53 3.63 0.08
C GLY A 91 -17.93 3.88 -0.48
N ILE A 92 -18.21 3.42 -1.71
CA ILE A 92 -19.53 3.52 -2.34
C ILE A 92 -20.60 2.77 -1.54
N TRP A 93 -20.23 1.68 -0.86
CA TRP A 93 -21.16 0.91 -0.02
C TRP A 93 -21.17 1.39 1.43
N LEU A 94 -20.02 1.87 1.91
CA LEU A 94 -19.85 2.34 3.28
C LEU A 94 -18.98 3.60 3.26
N ALA A 95 -19.58 4.78 3.35
CA ALA A 95 -18.88 6.06 3.18
C ALA A 95 -17.64 6.22 4.09
N ALA A 96 -17.65 5.63 5.28
CA ALA A 96 -16.48 5.60 6.17
C ALA A 96 -15.23 4.97 5.53
N MET A 97 -15.40 4.03 4.59
CA MET A 97 -14.30 3.42 3.84
C MET A 97 -13.63 4.38 2.85
N PHE A 98 -14.26 5.49 2.45
CA PHE A 98 -13.53 6.50 1.69
C PHE A 98 -12.44 7.15 2.53
N VAL A 99 -12.73 7.47 3.79
CA VAL A 99 -11.73 8.06 4.70
C VAL A 99 -10.59 7.07 4.93
N VAL A 100 -10.93 5.83 5.28
CA VAL A 100 -9.95 4.78 5.55
C VAL A 100 -9.12 4.47 4.29
N GLY A 101 -9.77 4.24 3.15
CA GLY A 101 -9.11 3.97 1.88
C GLY A 101 -8.21 5.11 1.42
N LEU A 102 -8.63 6.38 1.58
CA LEU A 102 -7.79 7.53 1.23
C LEU A 102 -6.55 7.63 2.10
N VAL A 103 -6.65 7.34 3.40
CA VAL A 103 -5.48 7.31 4.29
C VAL A 103 -4.48 6.26 3.81
N PHE A 104 -4.93 5.04 3.53
CA PHE A 104 -4.04 4.00 3.02
C PHE A 104 -3.46 4.33 1.64
N ALA A 105 -4.27 4.85 0.72
CA ALA A 105 -3.81 5.29 -0.58
C ALA A 105 -2.76 6.42 -0.48
N ALA A 106 -2.94 7.36 0.46
CA ALA A 106 -1.96 8.40 0.73
C ALA A 106 -0.63 7.82 1.23
N ILE A 107 -0.68 6.88 2.19
CA ILE A 107 0.53 6.20 2.70
C ILE A 107 1.19 5.39 1.57
N TRP A 108 0.40 4.70 0.73
CA TRP A 108 0.88 3.96 -0.42
C TRP A 108 1.65 4.87 -1.39
N LEU A 109 1.03 5.98 -1.81
CA LEU A 109 1.64 6.95 -2.72
C LEU A 109 2.90 7.59 -2.11
N TYR A 110 2.87 7.89 -0.81
CA TYR A 110 4.04 8.37 -0.09
C TYR A 110 5.19 7.37 -0.13
N LEU A 111 4.94 6.09 0.14
CA LEU A 111 5.97 5.04 0.04
C LEU A 111 6.49 4.84 -1.38
N LEU A 112 5.63 4.99 -2.40
CA LEU A 112 6.09 4.98 -3.80
C LEU A 112 7.02 6.15 -4.09
N ASN A 113 6.69 7.34 -3.58
CA ASN A 113 7.53 8.52 -3.73
C ASN A 113 8.86 8.35 -2.99
N LEU A 114 8.82 7.94 -1.74
CA LEU A 114 10.01 7.64 -0.93
C LEU A 114 10.90 6.59 -1.60
N ARG A 115 10.31 5.56 -2.20
CA ARG A 115 11.06 4.56 -2.97
C ARG A 115 11.75 5.18 -4.18
N ARG A 116 11.10 6.09 -4.92
CA ARG A 116 11.73 6.78 -6.07
C ARG A 116 12.89 7.64 -5.60
N GLU A 117 12.77 8.32 -4.47
CA GLU A 117 13.86 9.11 -3.89
C GLU A 117 15.03 8.23 -3.46
N LEU A 118 14.77 7.17 -2.69
CA LEU A 118 15.81 6.31 -2.12
C LEU A 118 16.49 5.38 -3.13
N VAL A 119 15.77 4.95 -4.17
CA VAL A 119 16.27 4.00 -5.17
C VAL A 119 16.68 4.70 -6.47
N GLY A 120 16.03 5.81 -6.81
CA GLY A 120 16.22 6.52 -8.08
C GLY A 120 17.13 7.74 -7.99
N THR A 121 17.53 8.22 -6.81
CA THR A 121 18.31 9.46 -6.70
C THR A 121 19.72 9.24 -6.15
N PRO A 122 20.74 9.28 -7.02
CA PRO A 122 22.05 9.80 -6.66
C PRO A 122 21.92 11.31 -6.33
N GLY A 123 21.94 11.67 -5.04
CA GLY A 123 22.44 12.96 -4.53
C GLY A 123 21.86 14.32 -4.96
N GLY A 124 20.87 14.43 -5.86
CA GLY A 124 20.55 15.71 -6.51
C GLY A 124 19.90 16.82 -5.65
N VAL A 125 19.13 16.48 -4.61
CA VAL A 125 18.34 17.50 -3.88
C VAL A 125 19.19 18.26 -2.85
N ARG A 126 20.26 17.66 -2.33
CA ARG A 126 21.15 18.31 -1.35
C ARG A 126 22.07 19.38 -1.96
N MET A 127 22.21 19.43 -3.29
CA MET A 127 23.05 20.42 -3.98
C MET A 127 22.35 21.76 -4.26
N LEU A 128 21.03 21.86 -4.08
CA LEU A 128 20.25 23.07 -4.40
C LEU A 128 19.90 23.92 -3.17
N VAL A 129 20.36 23.53 -1.99
CA VAL A 129 20.05 24.20 -0.70
C VAL A 129 21.33 24.62 0.04
N SER A 130 22.49 24.56 -0.62
CA SER A 130 23.80 24.98 -0.09
C SER A 130 24.48 25.91 -1.08
#